data_AF-A0A7L3P1M4-F1
#
_entry.id   AF-A0A7L3P1M4-F1
#
_cell.length_a   1.000
_cell.length_b   1.000
_cell.length_c   1.000
_cell.angle_alpha   90.00
_cell.angle_beta   90.00
_cell.angle_gamma   90.00
#
_symmetry.space_group_name_H-M   'P 1'
#
loop_
_entity.id
_entity.type
_entity.pdbx_description
1 polymer ?
#
loop_
_entity_poly.entity_id
_entity_poly.type
_entity_poly.pdbx_seq_one_letter_code
_entity_poly.pdbx_strand_id
1 'polypeptide(L)'
;LLLFLKAFTETEQTKLAMLSGILLANGTLPATILTSLFTDNIVKEGIAASFAVKLFKAWMAEKDANSVTSALRKANLDKRLLELFPANRQNVDHFAKYFTEAGLKELSDFLRVQQSLGTRKELQKELQERLSQECPIKEVVLYVKEEMKRNELPEPAVIGLLWTCVMNAVEWNKKEELVAEQALKHLK
;
A
#
# COMPACT_ATOMS: atom_id res chain seq x y z
N LEU A 1 3.71 -26.51 -5.66
CA LEU A 1 3.28 -26.32 -7.07
C LEU A 1 3.68 -24.96 -7.62
N LEU A 2 3.30 -23.86 -6.95
CA LEU A 2 3.61 -22.49 -7.43
C LEU A 2 5.10 -22.16 -7.57
N LEU A 3 6.00 -22.86 -6.86
CA LEU A 3 7.46 -22.74 -7.06
C LEU A 3 7.93 -23.32 -8.41
N PHE A 4 7.13 -24.16 -9.05
CA PHE A 4 7.47 -24.89 -10.27
C PHE A 4 6.67 -24.40 -11.48
N LEU A 5 6.15 -23.16 -11.46
CA LEU A 5 5.30 -22.64 -12.54
C LEU A 5 5.93 -22.77 -13.93
N LYS A 6 7.26 -22.69 -14.02
CA LYS A 6 8.02 -22.91 -15.26
C LYS A 6 7.86 -24.30 -15.88
N ALA A 7 7.60 -25.32 -15.07
CA ALA A 7 7.45 -26.69 -15.55
C ALA A 7 6.08 -26.93 -16.21
N PHE A 8 5.16 -25.97 -16.07
CA PHE A 8 3.81 -26.05 -16.62
C PHE A 8 3.69 -25.24 -17.91
N THR A 9 2.91 -25.77 -18.85
CA THR A 9 2.45 -25.04 -20.04
C THR A 9 1.59 -23.84 -19.64
N GLU A 10 1.41 -22.87 -20.54
CA GLU A 10 0.57 -21.70 -20.27
C GLU A 10 -0.88 -22.07 -19.90
N THR A 11 -1.43 -23.11 -20.54
CA THR A 11 -2.75 -23.64 -20.23
C THR A 11 -2.82 -24.24 -18.82
N GLU A 12 -1.80 -24.99 -18.41
CA GLU A 12 -1.72 -25.56 -17.05
C GLU A 12 -1.52 -24.48 -16.00
N GLN A 13 -0.66 -23.49 -16.26
CA GLN A 13 -0.50 -22.32 -15.39
C GLN A 13 -1.83 -21.58 -15.21
N THR A 14 -2.60 -21.41 -16.28
CA THR A 14 -3.92 -20.78 -16.23
C THR A 14 -4.90 -21.56 -15.37
N LYS A 15 -5.01 -22.88 -15.57
CA LYS A 15 -5.86 -23.74 -14.76
C LYS A 15 -5.45 -23.72 -13.29
N LEU A 16 -4.15 -23.78 -13.02
CA LEU A 16 -3.60 -23.73 -11.67
C LEU A 16 -3.86 -22.38 -10.99
N ALA A 17 -3.75 -21.26 -11.72
CA ALA A 17 -4.07 -19.93 -11.22
C ALA A 17 -5.53 -19.81 -10.81
N MET A 18 -6.43 -20.27 -11.68
CA MET A 18 -7.87 -20.27 -11.41
C MET A 18 -8.23 -21.12 -10.20
N LEU A 19 -7.74 -22.37 -10.16
CA LEU A 19 -7.97 -23.27 -9.03
C LEU A 19 -7.42 -22.67 -7.73
N SER A 20 -6.21 -22.12 -7.75
CA SER A 20 -5.61 -21.49 -6.57
C SER A 20 -6.44 -20.30 -6.09
N GLY A 21 -6.94 -19.46 -7.01
CA GLY A 21 -7.82 -18.34 -6.69
C GLY A 21 -9.10 -18.78 -6.00
N ILE A 22 -9.77 -19.81 -6.52
CA ILE A 22 -11.00 -20.38 -5.93
C ILE A 22 -10.73 -20.94 -4.52
N LEU A 23 -9.66 -21.72 -4.36
CA LEU A 23 -9.30 -22.33 -3.08
C LEU A 23 -8.89 -21.29 -2.03
N LEU A 24 -8.25 -20.20 -2.45
CA LEU A 24 -7.93 -19.06 -1.59
C LEU A 24 -9.20 -18.28 -1.19
N ALA A 25 -10.12 -18.05 -2.13
CA ALA A 25 -11.40 -17.39 -1.87
C ALA A 25 -12.21 -18.13 -0.81
N ASN A 26 -12.22 -19.45 -0.88
CA ASN A 26 -12.91 -20.32 0.06
C ASN A 26 -12.14 -20.56 1.37
N GLY A 27 -10.93 -20.02 1.51
CA GLY A 27 -10.11 -20.17 2.72
C GLY A 27 -9.51 -21.56 2.91
N THR A 28 -9.58 -22.43 1.89
CA THR A 28 -8.95 -23.76 1.90
C THR A 28 -7.43 -23.67 1.85
N LEU A 29 -6.91 -22.62 1.20
CA LEU A 29 -5.48 -22.32 1.17
C LEU A 29 -5.17 -21.01 1.91
N PRO A 30 -4.03 -20.93 2.62
CA PRO A 30 -3.56 -19.67 3.18
C PRO A 30 -2.94 -18.79 2.08
N ALA A 31 -3.14 -17.47 2.16
CA ALA A 31 -2.55 -16.53 1.20
C ALA A 31 -1.01 -16.52 1.19
N THR A 32 -0.35 -17.08 2.21
CA THR A 32 1.11 -17.23 2.29
C THR A 32 1.69 -18.06 1.13
N ILE A 33 0.90 -18.92 0.47
CA ILE A 33 1.35 -19.66 -0.72
C ILE A 33 1.81 -18.73 -1.86
N LEU A 34 1.25 -17.51 -1.93
CA LEU A 34 1.56 -16.52 -2.96
C LEU A 34 2.99 -15.98 -2.84
N THR A 35 3.66 -16.20 -1.70
CA THR A 35 5.07 -15.83 -1.52
C THR A 35 5.98 -16.41 -2.61
N SER A 36 5.64 -17.59 -3.11
CA SER A 36 6.36 -18.25 -4.19
C SER A 36 6.36 -17.44 -5.50
N LEU A 37 5.36 -16.58 -5.74
CA LEU A 37 5.25 -15.75 -6.93
C LEU A 37 6.34 -14.66 -7.00
N PHE A 38 6.94 -14.29 -5.88
CA PHE A 38 7.99 -13.26 -5.81
C PHE A 38 9.39 -13.80 -6.09
N THR A 39 9.50 -15.02 -6.63
CA THR A 39 10.79 -15.63 -6.96
C THR A 39 11.35 -15.02 -8.26
N ASP A 40 12.57 -14.49 -8.22
CA ASP A 40 13.24 -13.79 -9.33
C ASP A 40 13.09 -14.45 -10.70
N ASN A 41 13.20 -15.78 -10.75
CA ASN A 41 13.21 -16.54 -11.99
C ASN A 41 11.88 -16.45 -12.76
N ILE A 42 10.74 -16.49 -12.06
CA ILE A 42 9.41 -16.39 -12.68
C ILE A 42 8.94 -14.94 -12.82
N VAL A 43 9.49 -14.04 -12.01
CA VAL A 43 9.25 -12.60 -12.11
C VAL A 43 9.90 -12.04 -13.38
N LYS A 44 11.17 -12.38 -13.64
CA LYS A 44 11.91 -11.93 -14.83
C LYS A 44 11.25 -12.37 -16.15
N GLU A 45 10.60 -13.53 -16.15
CA GLU A 45 9.89 -14.06 -17.33
C GLU A 45 8.44 -13.57 -17.44
N GLY A 46 7.96 -12.76 -16.50
CA GLY A 46 6.58 -12.26 -16.50
C GLY A 46 5.52 -13.30 -16.15
N ILE A 47 5.93 -14.52 -15.81
CA ILE A 47 5.04 -15.61 -15.38
C ILE A 47 4.34 -15.22 -14.08
N ALA A 48 5.05 -14.62 -13.12
CA ALA A 48 4.50 -14.21 -11.84
C ALA A 48 3.31 -13.25 -11.99
N ALA A 49 3.48 -12.15 -12.72
CA ALA A 49 2.42 -11.17 -12.97
C ALA A 49 1.24 -11.75 -13.76
N SER A 50 1.53 -12.53 -14.81
CA SER A 50 0.51 -13.18 -15.64
C SER A 50 -0.32 -14.21 -14.85
N PHE A 51 0.33 -14.98 -13.97
CA PHE A 51 -0.32 -15.92 -13.07
C PHE A 51 -1.17 -15.20 -12.02
N ALA A 52 -0.61 -14.16 -11.39
CA ALA A 52 -1.30 -13.37 -10.37
C ALA A 52 -2.60 -12.74 -10.91
N VAL A 53 -2.57 -12.19 -12.12
CA VAL A 53 -3.79 -11.64 -12.76
C VAL A 53 -4.89 -12.69 -12.87
N LYS A 54 -4.57 -13.89 -13.38
CA LYS A 54 -5.55 -14.97 -13.55
C LYS A 54 -6.09 -15.45 -12.20
N LEU A 55 -5.21 -15.56 -11.20
CA LEU A 55 -5.58 -15.96 -9.85
C LEU A 55 -6.50 -14.94 -9.18
N PHE A 56 -6.16 -13.65 -9.23
CA PHE A 56 -6.97 -12.61 -8.59
C PHE A 56 -8.30 -12.41 -9.29
N LYS A 57 -8.37 -12.56 -10.62
CA LYS A 57 -9.65 -12.62 -11.34
C LYS A 57 -10.53 -13.74 -10.83
N ALA A 58 -10.00 -14.95 -10.72
CA ALA A 58 -10.76 -16.10 -10.24
C ALA A 58 -11.21 -15.89 -8.79
N TRP A 59 -10.33 -15.39 -7.92
CA TRP A 59 -10.68 -15.07 -6.54
C TRP A 59 -11.79 -14.02 -6.46
N MET A 60 -11.67 -12.91 -7.19
CA MET A 60 -12.68 -11.84 -7.19
C MET A 60 -14.01 -12.29 -7.81
N ALA A 61 -14.01 -13.23 -8.75
CA ALA A 61 -15.23 -13.82 -9.30
C ALA A 61 -15.97 -14.70 -8.28
N GLU A 62 -15.23 -15.41 -7.41
CA GLU A 62 -15.81 -16.23 -6.34
C GLU A 62 -16.29 -15.40 -5.15
N LYS A 63 -15.64 -14.26 -4.89
CA LYS A 63 -15.97 -13.35 -3.78
C LYS A 63 -15.94 -11.89 -4.23
N ASP A 64 -14.95 -11.14 -3.76
CA ASP A 64 -14.80 -9.71 -3.98
C ASP A 64 -13.36 -9.25 -3.70
N ALA A 65 -13.05 -8.00 -4.07
CA ALA A 65 -11.74 -7.39 -3.85
C ALA A 65 -11.36 -7.22 -2.37
N ASN A 66 -12.33 -7.03 -1.47
CA ASN A 66 -12.06 -6.90 -0.04
C ASN A 66 -11.56 -8.22 0.55
N SER A 67 -12.08 -9.35 0.08
CA SER A 67 -11.61 -10.69 0.46
C SER A 67 -10.15 -10.91 0.06
N VAL A 68 -9.73 -10.42 -1.11
CA VAL A 68 -8.34 -10.50 -1.58
C VAL A 68 -7.44 -9.61 -0.73
N THR A 69 -7.79 -8.32 -0.60
CA THR A 69 -6.94 -7.34 0.09
C THR A 69 -6.80 -7.63 1.58
N SER A 70 -7.85 -8.10 2.24
CA SER A 70 -7.79 -8.54 3.64
C SER A 70 -6.90 -9.77 3.83
N ALA A 71 -6.98 -10.76 2.94
CA ALA A 71 -6.13 -11.95 2.98
C ALA A 71 -4.65 -11.61 2.74
N LEU A 72 -4.36 -10.70 1.79
CA LEU A 72 -3.01 -10.20 1.53
C LEU A 72 -2.44 -9.48 2.75
N ARG A 73 -3.20 -8.59 3.39
CA ARG A 73 -2.78 -7.92 4.64
C ARG A 73 -2.50 -8.93 5.76
N LYS A 74 -3.39 -9.90 5.97
CA LYS A 74 -3.22 -10.95 6.99
C LYS A 74 -1.96 -11.78 6.76
N ALA A 75 -1.58 -12.00 5.51
CA ALA A 75 -0.36 -12.71 5.14
C ALA A 75 0.89 -11.81 5.02
N ASN A 76 0.78 -10.50 5.31
CA ASN A 76 1.84 -9.49 5.12
C ASN A 76 2.37 -9.42 3.67
N LEU A 77 1.49 -9.62 2.69
CA LEU A 77 1.81 -9.61 1.26
C LEU A 77 1.33 -8.34 0.54
N ASP A 78 0.52 -7.52 1.19
CA ASP A 78 -0.04 -6.28 0.65
C ASP A 78 1.03 -5.29 0.20
N LYS A 79 2.18 -5.25 0.89
CA LYS A 79 3.32 -4.40 0.53
C LYS A 79 4.24 -4.98 -0.55
N ARG A 80 4.06 -6.26 -0.88
CA ARG A 80 4.95 -7.01 -1.78
C ARG A 80 4.40 -7.17 -3.19
N LEU A 81 3.21 -6.61 -3.47
CA LEU A 81 2.55 -6.74 -4.78
C LEU A 81 3.40 -6.20 -5.94
N LEU A 82 4.25 -5.21 -5.70
CA LEU A 82 5.19 -4.72 -6.71
C LEU A 82 6.24 -5.76 -7.10
N GLU A 83 6.59 -6.69 -6.20
CA GLU A 83 7.57 -7.76 -6.44
C GLU A 83 7.08 -8.81 -7.45
N LEU A 84 5.83 -8.72 -7.92
CA LEU A 84 5.35 -9.51 -9.06
C LEU A 84 6.04 -9.10 -10.38
N PHE A 85 6.67 -7.92 -10.40
CA PHE A 85 7.36 -7.36 -11.55
C PHE A 85 8.88 -7.32 -11.33
N PRO A 86 9.68 -7.37 -12.42
CA PRO A 86 11.13 -7.20 -12.33
C PRO A 86 11.51 -5.85 -11.72
N ALA A 87 12.66 -5.77 -11.05
CA ALA A 87 13.10 -4.59 -10.28
C ALA A 87 12.99 -3.25 -11.04
N ASN A 88 13.27 -3.24 -12.35
CA ASN A 88 13.16 -2.04 -13.20
C ASN A 88 11.71 -1.58 -13.49
N ARG A 89 10.71 -2.33 -13.04
CA ARG A 89 9.27 -2.08 -13.22
C ARG A 89 8.47 -2.16 -11.92
N GLN A 90 9.13 -2.23 -10.77
CA GLN A 90 8.49 -2.25 -9.45
C GLN A 90 8.03 -0.85 -9.03
N ASN A 91 7.02 -0.32 -9.71
CA ASN A 91 6.40 0.94 -9.35
C ASN A 91 4.87 0.86 -9.48
N VAL A 92 4.19 1.73 -8.75
CA VAL A 92 2.73 1.71 -8.62
C VAL A 92 2.04 2.00 -9.96
N ASP A 93 2.62 2.82 -10.82
CA ASP A 93 2.01 3.13 -12.12
C ASP A 93 2.06 1.95 -13.08
N HIS A 94 3.17 1.22 -13.12
CA HIS A 94 3.28 0.00 -13.93
C HIS A 94 2.30 -1.07 -13.43
N PHE A 95 2.26 -1.29 -12.11
CA PHE A 95 1.29 -2.21 -11.51
C PHE A 95 -0.14 -1.81 -11.86
N ALA A 96 -0.49 -0.55 -11.61
CA ALA A 96 -1.85 -0.03 -11.80
C ALA A 96 -2.27 -0.13 -13.27
N LYS A 97 -1.37 0.19 -14.22
CA LYS A 97 -1.65 0.03 -15.64
C LYS A 97 -1.92 -1.44 -15.99
N TYR A 98 -0.98 -2.33 -15.63
CA TYR A 98 -1.06 -3.75 -15.97
C TYR A 98 -2.30 -4.44 -15.41
N PHE A 99 -2.63 -4.19 -14.13
CA PHE A 99 -3.78 -4.78 -13.48
C PHE A 99 -5.10 -4.15 -13.93
N THR A 100 -5.14 -2.84 -14.21
CA THR A 100 -6.36 -2.18 -14.72
C THR A 100 -6.69 -2.61 -16.15
N GLU A 101 -5.69 -2.74 -17.03
CA GLU A 101 -5.87 -3.28 -18.39
C GLU A 101 -6.36 -4.74 -18.35
N ALA A 102 -5.97 -5.48 -17.31
CA ALA A 102 -6.51 -6.80 -17.07
C ALA A 102 -7.92 -6.80 -16.45
N GLY A 103 -8.51 -5.67 -16.08
CA GLY A 103 -9.84 -5.61 -15.43
C GLY A 103 -9.82 -5.86 -13.93
N LEU A 104 -8.70 -5.59 -13.25
CA LEU A 104 -8.52 -5.67 -11.79
C LEU A 104 -8.28 -4.28 -11.20
N LYS A 105 -9.14 -3.31 -11.55
CA LYS A 105 -8.98 -1.90 -11.15
C LYS A 105 -8.97 -1.74 -9.61
N GLU A 106 -9.75 -2.54 -8.90
CA GLU A 106 -9.87 -2.51 -7.45
C GLU A 106 -8.54 -2.81 -6.75
N LEU A 107 -7.72 -3.70 -7.32
CA LEU A 107 -6.37 -3.98 -6.80
C LEU A 107 -5.39 -2.84 -7.10
N SER A 108 -5.52 -2.21 -8.28
CA SER A 108 -4.76 -1.01 -8.62
C SER A 108 -5.06 0.14 -7.66
N ASP A 109 -6.35 0.39 -7.40
CA ASP A 109 -6.82 1.43 -6.47
C ASP A 109 -6.34 1.15 -5.05
N PHE A 110 -6.44 -0.11 -4.60
CA PHE A 110 -5.92 -0.55 -3.31
C PHE A 110 -4.45 -0.20 -3.14
N LEU A 111 -3.61 -0.52 -4.14
CA LEU A 111 -2.17 -0.26 -4.05
C LEU A 111 -1.87 1.25 -4.03
N ARG A 112 -2.58 2.06 -4.82
CA ARG A 112 -2.45 3.53 -4.78
C ARG A 112 -2.83 4.10 -3.41
N VAL A 113 -3.91 3.62 -2.81
CA VAL A 113 -4.32 4.02 -1.46
C VAL A 113 -3.26 3.62 -0.43
N GLN A 114 -2.69 2.41 -0.53
CA GLN A 114 -1.60 1.97 0.36
C GLN A 114 -0.36 2.86 0.23
N GLN A 115 0.07 3.18 -0.99
CA GLN A 115 1.21 4.06 -1.23
C GLN A 115 0.99 5.46 -0.66
N SER A 116 -0.19 6.05 -0.90
CA SER A 116 -0.55 7.37 -0.35
C SER A 116 -0.57 7.37 1.18
N LEU A 117 -1.10 6.30 1.80
CA LEU A 117 -1.08 6.15 3.26
C LEU A 117 0.35 6.00 3.79
N GLY A 118 1.21 5.22 3.14
CA GLY A 118 2.61 5.04 3.52
C GLY A 118 3.38 6.35 3.45
N THR A 119 3.24 7.07 2.34
CA THR A 119 3.86 8.38 2.13
C THR A 119 3.44 9.38 3.20
N ARG A 120 2.14 9.45 3.50
CA ARG A 120 1.62 10.32 4.57
C ARG A 120 2.16 9.95 5.95
N LYS A 121 2.30 8.66 6.26
CA LYS A 121 2.88 8.23 7.53
C LYS A 121 4.36 8.61 7.66
N GLU A 122 5.14 8.47 6.59
CA GLU A 122 6.55 8.88 6.64
C GLU A 122 6.67 10.39 6.77
N LEU A 123 5.90 11.16 5.98
CA LEU A 123 5.85 12.62 6.09
C LEU A 123 5.47 13.06 7.52
N GLN A 124 4.47 12.42 8.13
CA GLN A 124 4.08 12.70 9.52
C GLN A 124 5.24 12.49 10.50
N LYS A 125 5.96 11.37 10.35
CA LYS A 125 7.10 11.04 11.21
C LYS A 125 8.24 12.05 11.05
N GLU A 126 8.63 12.37 9.82
CA GLU A 126 9.68 13.35 9.53
C GLU A 126 9.31 14.74 10.04
N LEU A 127 8.03 15.13 9.95
CA LEU A 127 7.57 16.41 10.50
C LEU A 127 7.64 16.45 12.01
N GLN A 128 7.23 15.37 12.69
CA GLN A 128 7.34 15.29 14.15
C GLN A 128 8.80 15.38 14.62
N GLU A 129 9.73 14.76 13.90
CA GLU A 129 11.17 14.85 14.17
C GLU A 129 11.71 16.28 13.97
N ARG A 130 11.35 16.94 12.88
CA ARG A 130 11.76 18.33 12.63
C ARG A 130 11.19 19.30 13.67
N LEU A 131 9.96 19.07 14.12
CA LEU A 131 9.33 19.87 15.17
C LEU A 131 10.01 19.66 16.54
N SER A 132 10.40 18.43 16.88
CA SER A 132 11.11 18.15 18.14
C SER A 132 12.54 18.70 18.16
N GLN A 133 13.15 18.89 16.98
CA GLN A 133 14.46 19.53 16.81
C GLN A 133 14.38 21.07 16.77
N GLU A 134 13.19 21.66 16.98
CA GLU A 134 12.96 23.11 16.91
C GLU A 134 13.44 23.74 15.59
N CYS A 135 13.35 22.99 14.48
CA CYS A 135 13.74 23.51 13.16
C CYS A 135 12.94 24.79 12.83
N PRO A 136 13.56 25.78 12.15
CA PRO A 136 12.86 26.99 11.75
C PRO A 136 11.59 26.69 10.95
N ILE A 137 10.45 27.26 11.36
CA ILE A 137 9.14 27.00 10.72
C ILE A 137 9.16 27.25 9.20
N LYS A 138 9.94 28.23 8.74
CA LYS A 138 10.10 28.51 7.30
C LYS A 138 10.68 27.31 6.55
N GLU A 139 11.65 26.61 7.13
CA GLU A 139 12.26 25.40 6.54
C GLU A 139 11.28 24.24 6.54
N VAL A 140 10.53 24.06 7.63
CA VAL A 140 9.47 23.05 7.73
C VAL A 140 8.41 23.27 6.65
N VAL A 141 7.96 24.51 6.44
CA VAL A 141 6.98 24.87 5.40
C VAL A 141 7.52 24.58 4.00
N LEU A 142 8.80 24.89 3.72
CA LEU A 142 9.42 24.57 2.43
C LEU A 142 9.47 23.07 2.19
N TYR A 143 9.95 22.31 3.16
CA TYR A 143 10.00 20.85 3.11
C TYR A 143 8.62 20.23 2.84
N VAL A 144 7.57 20.65 3.57
CA VAL A 144 6.21 20.16 3.32
C VAL A 144 5.75 20.44 1.89
N LYS A 145 6.00 21.65 1.38
CA LYS A 145 5.62 22.00 0.00
C LYS A 145 6.36 21.17 -1.05
N GLU A 146 7.62 20.83 -0.79
CA GLU A 146 8.40 19.94 -1.65
C GLU A 146 7.85 18.51 -1.62
N GLU A 147 7.54 17.98 -0.44
CA GLU A 147 6.94 16.65 -0.28
C GLU A 147 5.54 16.54 -0.91
N MET A 148 4.74 17.60 -0.80
CA MET A 148 3.44 17.68 -1.47
C MET A 148 3.57 17.55 -2.98
N LYS A 149 4.52 18.28 -3.58
CA LYS A 149 4.76 18.24 -5.03
C LYS A 149 5.35 16.89 -5.45
N ARG A 150 6.34 16.38 -4.70
CA ARG A 150 7.07 15.16 -5.04
C ARG A 150 6.18 13.92 -5.05
N ASN A 151 5.23 13.86 -4.12
CA ASN A 151 4.37 12.68 -3.95
C ASN A 151 2.90 12.93 -4.33
N GLU A 152 2.62 14.06 -5.00
CA GLU A 152 1.27 14.45 -5.45
C GLU A 152 0.22 14.38 -4.33
N LEU A 153 0.59 14.80 -3.12
CA LEU A 153 -0.29 14.72 -1.96
C LEU A 153 -1.39 15.79 -2.05
N PRO A 154 -2.67 15.42 -1.91
CA PRO A 154 -3.76 16.38 -1.97
C PRO A 154 -3.74 17.27 -0.72
N GLU A 155 -3.94 18.58 -0.93
CA GLU A 155 -3.90 19.60 0.12
C GLU A 155 -4.77 19.27 1.35
N PRO A 156 -6.04 18.81 1.21
CA PRO A 156 -6.85 18.43 2.37
C PRO A 156 -6.21 17.33 3.24
N ALA A 157 -5.51 16.38 2.62
CA ALA A 157 -4.86 15.30 3.36
C ALA A 157 -3.62 15.81 4.12
N VAL A 158 -2.92 16.80 3.58
CA VAL A 158 -1.74 17.41 4.20
C VAL A 158 -2.16 18.32 5.34
N ILE A 159 -3.24 19.08 5.20
CA ILE A 159 -3.81 19.90 6.27
C ILE A 159 -4.14 19.03 7.49
N GLY A 160 -4.86 17.91 7.29
CA GLY A 160 -5.18 16.98 8.38
C GLY A 160 -3.92 16.42 9.05
N LEU A 161 -2.90 16.08 8.26
CA LEU A 161 -1.63 15.57 8.76
C LEU A 161 -0.88 16.62 9.60
N LEU A 162 -0.78 17.86 9.12
CA LEU A 162 -0.14 18.96 9.84
C LEU A 162 -0.84 19.23 11.17
N TRP A 163 -2.17 19.25 11.17
CA TRP A 163 -2.96 19.37 12.38
C TRP A 163 -2.61 18.27 13.39
N THR A 164 -2.60 17.00 12.95
CA THR A 164 -2.21 15.88 13.82
C THR A 164 -0.77 16.04 14.35
N CYS A 165 0.18 16.52 13.54
CA CYS A 165 1.56 16.73 13.99
C CYS A 165 1.64 17.81 15.08
N VAL A 166 1.03 18.97 14.85
CA VAL A 166 1.04 20.10 15.80
C VAL A 166 0.33 19.71 17.09
N MET A 167 -0.84 19.07 17.00
CA MET A 167 -1.58 18.64 18.18
C MET A 167 -0.80 17.58 18.98
N ASN A 168 -0.04 16.70 18.33
CA ASN A 168 0.76 15.69 19.03
C ASN A 168 2.09 16.23 19.59
N ALA A 169 2.53 17.41 19.16
CA ALA A 169 3.75 18.04 19.67
C ALA A 169 3.58 18.63 21.08
N VAL A 170 2.33 18.79 21.54
CA VAL A 170 1.99 19.34 22.85
C VAL A 170 1.31 18.26 23.69
N GLU A 171 1.74 18.11 24.95
CA GLU A 171 1.01 17.29 25.91
C GLU A 171 -0.21 18.07 26.43
N TRP A 172 -1.37 17.77 25.84
CA TRP A 172 -2.63 18.40 26.21
C TRP A 172 -3.16 17.91 27.55
N ASN A 173 -3.83 18.81 28.26
CA ASN A 173 -4.50 18.48 29.51
C ASN A 173 -5.59 17.42 29.29
N LYS A 174 -5.66 16.43 30.18
CA LYS A 174 -6.66 15.35 30.13
C LYS A 174 -8.07 15.81 30.54
N LYS A 175 -8.18 16.98 31.18
CA LYS A 175 -9.45 17.61 31.56
C LYS A 175 -9.89 18.58 30.46
N GLU A 176 -11.01 18.28 29.79
CA GLU A 176 -11.52 19.09 28.67
C GLU A 176 -11.68 20.56 29.02
N GLU A 177 -12.14 20.87 30.24
CA GLU A 177 -12.34 22.24 30.72
C GLU A 177 -11.03 23.04 30.82
N LEU A 178 -9.88 22.38 30.90
CA LEU A 178 -8.55 23.02 31.02
C LEU A 178 -7.82 23.14 29.67
N VAL A 179 -8.29 22.47 28.62
CA VAL A 179 -7.63 22.46 27.30
C VAL A 179 -7.68 23.86 26.68
N ALA A 180 -8.82 24.55 26.77
CA ALA A 180 -8.97 25.91 26.21
C ALA A 180 -8.01 26.92 26.86
N GLU A 181 -7.86 26.86 28.19
CA GLU A 181 -6.92 27.71 28.92
C GLU A 181 -5.46 27.41 28.58
N GLN A 182 -5.11 26.13 28.41
CA GLN A 182 -3.77 25.72 27.99
C GLN A 182 -3.47 26.21 26.57
N ALA A 183 -4.41 26.08 25.64
CA ALA A 183 -4.24 26.56 24.26
C ALA A 183 -3.96 28.07 24.22
N LEU A 184 -4.67 28.87 25.03
CA LEU A 184 -4.44 30.31 25.13
C LEU A 184 -3.03 30.69 25.62
N LYS A 185 -2.38 29.82 26.41
CA LYS A 185 -0.99 30.06 26.85
C LYS A 185 0.02 29.85 25.73
N HIS A 186 -0.27 28.99 24.76
CA HIS A 186 0.60 28.73 23.60
C HIS A 186 0.46 29.77 22.48
N LEU A 187 -0.58 30.63 22.52
CA LEU A 187 -0.83 31.70 21.54
C LEU A 187 -0.19 33.04 21.92
N LYS A 188 0.44 33.15 23.09
CA LYS A 188 1.14 34.34 23.58
C LYS A 188 2.63 34.21 23.32
#